data_AF-A0A0P9E2I5-F1
#
_entry.id   AF-A0A0P9E2I5-F1
#
_cell.length_a   1.000
_cell.length_b   1.000
_cell.length_c   1.000
_cell.angle_alpha   90.00
_cell.angle_beta   90.00
_cell.angle_gamma   90.00
#
_symmetry.space_group_name_H-M   'P 1'
#
loop_
_entity.id
_entity.type
_entity.pdbx_description
1 polymer ?
#
loop_
_entity_poly.entity_id
_entity_poly.type
_entity_poly.pdbx_seq_one_letter_code
_entity_poly.pdbx_strand_id
1 'polypeptide(L)'
;MSYVHIVTVGASLASNYEMDKSGKRIPEAEIEKKLSEMPEAKRAQYTKKLTKHLQEREEKGKITEASAELNAITRYLHEVSLAYLIHTDTDLGRCCATA
;
A
#
# COMPACT_ATOMS: atom_id res chain seq x y z
N MET A 1 -0.55 7.12 26.58
CA MET A 1 -0.92 5.70 26.42
C MET A 1 -0.40 5.26 25.07
N SER A 2 0.17 4.06 24.95
CA SER A 2 0.51 3.53 23.63
C SER A 2 -0.49 2.46 23.22
N TYR A 3 -1.06 2.63 22.03
CA TYR A 3 -2.06 1.73 21.49
C TYR A 3 -1.45 0.82 20.44
N VAL A 4 -1.88 -0.44 20.46
CA VAL A 4 -1.66 -1.38 19.37
C VAL A 4 -2.80 -1.19 18.38
N HIS A 5 -2.48 -0.91 17.12
CA HIS A 5 -3.46 -0.82 16.04
C HIS A 5 -3.39 -2.05 15.15
N ILE A 6 -4.54 -2.66 14.89
CA ILE A 6 -4.66 -3.73 13.89
C ILE A 6 -5.26 -3.11 12.64
N VAL A 7 -4.55 -3.21 11.53
CA VAL A 7 -4.90 -2.58 10.25
C VAL A 7 -5.06 -3.66 9.20
N THR A 8 -6.24 -3.75 8.61
CA THR A 8 -6.46 -4.57 7.43
C THR A 8 -5.93 -3.83 6.21
N VAL A 9 -5.02 -4.44 5.47
CA VAL A 9 -4.40 -3.88 4.27
C VAL A 9 -5.14 -4.39 3.04
N GLY A 10 -5.76 -3.47 2.31
CA GLY A 10 -6.35 -3.70 1.00
C GLY A 10 -5.38 -3.36 -0.14
N ALA A 11 -5.96 -3.15 -1.32
CA ALA A 11 -5.22 -2.86 -2.56
C ALA A 11 -5.26 -1.37 -2.95
N SER A 12 -5.70 -0.50 -2.03
CA SER A 12 -5.87 0.94 -2.30
C SER A 12 -4.55 1.61 -2.70
N LEU A 13 -3.43 1.22 -2.06
CA LEU A 13 -2.09 1.69 -2.38
C LEU A 13 -1.69 1.41 -3.83
N ALA A 14 -1.84 0.15 -4.27
CA ALA A 14 -1.52 -0.25 -5.64
C ALA A 14 -2.44 0.42 -6.67
N SER A 15 -3.73 0.56 -6.35
CA SER A 15 -4.70 1.24 -7.20
C SER A 15 -4.34 2.71 -7.41
N ASN A 16 -4.00 3.42 -6.34
CA ASN A 16 -3.59 4.81 -6.40
C ASN A 16 -2.27 4.98 -7.15
N TYR A 17 -1.29 4.10 -6.88
CA TYR A 17 -0.03 4.09 -7.61
C TYR A 17 -0.22 3.91 -9.13
N GLU A 18 -1.00 2.91 -9.56
CA GLU A 18 -1.21 2.68 -10.99
C GLU A 18 -2.05 3.80 -11.62
N MET A 19 -2.98 4.40 -10.88
CA MET A 19 -3.74 5.57 -11.32
C MET A 19 -2.83 6.77 -11.57
N ASP A 20 -1.93 7.10 -10.63
CA ASP A 20 -1.00 8.22 -10.79
C ASP A 20 0.01 8.00 -11.91
N LYS A 21 0.45 6.75 -12.07
CA LYS A 21 1.44 6.37 -13.09
C LYS A 21 0.86 6.36 -14.51
N SER A 22 -0.37 5.89 -14.67
CA SER A 22 -0.99 5.68 -15.99
C SER A 22 -2.07 6.70 -16.35
N GLY A 23 -2.50 7.53 -15.39
CA GLY A 23 -3.64 8.43 -15.51
C GLY A 23 -4.98 7.71 -15.56
N LYS A 24 -5.03 6.39 -15.34
CA LYS A 24 -6.24 5.57 -15.42
C LYS A 24 -6.35 4.64 -14.22
N ARG A 25 -7.57 4.49 -13.70
CA ARG A 25 -7.83 3.52 -12.65
C ARG A 25 -7.79 2.11 -13.23
N ILE A 26 -6.88 1.29 -12.71
CA ILE A 26 -6.77 -0.14 -13.06
C ILE A 26 -7.57 -0.94 -12.01
N PRO A 27 -8.44 -1.89 -12.41
CA PRO A 27 -9.12 -2.77 -11.46
C PRO A 27 -8.14 -3.60 -10.64
N GLU A 28 -8.39 -3.74 -9.35
CA GLU A 28 -7.52 -4.51 -8.43
C GLU A 28 -7.30 -5.95 -8.89
N ALA A 29 -8.34 -6.58 -9.45
CA ALA A 29 -8.27 -7.94 -10.01
C ALA A 29 -7.27 -8.04 -11.19
N GLU A 30 -7.13 -6.98 -12.00
CA GLU A 30 -6.16 -6.95 -13.09
C GLU A 30 -4.74 -6.78 -12.57
N ILE A 31 -4.55 -5.97 -11.52
CA ILE A 31 -3.26 -5.81 -10.84
C ILE A 31 -2.84 -7.15 -10.21
N GLU A 32 -3.74 -7.81 -9.49
CA GLU A 32 -3.48 -9.13 -8.89
C GLU A 32 -3.10 -10.16 -9.95
N LYS A 33 -3.89 -10.27 -11.03
CA LYS A 33 -3.59 -11.19 -12.13
C LYS A 33 -2.18 -10.94 -12.68
N LYS A 34 -1.85 -9.68 -12.96
CA LYS A 34 -0.53 -9.29 -13.44
C LYS A 34 0.60 -9.64 -12.47
N LEU A 35 0.39 -9.49 -11.16
CA LEU A 35 1.38 -9.86 -10.14
C LEU A 35 1.54 -11.38 -10.00
N SER A 36 0.44 -12.15 -10.09
CA SER A 36 0.47 -13.61 -10.02
C SER A 36 1.27 -14.26 -11.16
N GLU A 37 1.26 -13.64 -12.35
CA GLU A 37 2.00 -14.07 -13.53
C GLU A 37 3.48 -13.62 -13.52
N MET A 38 3.87 -12.75 -12.57
CA MET A 38 5.23 -12.25 -12.46
C MET A 38 6.14 -13.19 -11.65
N PRO A 39 7.42 -13.31 -12.03
CA PRO A 39 8.44 -13.86 -11.14
C PRO A 39 8.57 -13.04 -9.86
N GLU A 40 8.95 -13.69 -8.76
CA GLU A 40 9.10 -13.08 -7.44
C GLU A 40 10.01 -11.84 -7.44
N ALA A 41 11.13 -11.88 -8.17
CA ALA A 41 12.03 -10.73 -8.31
C ALA A 41 11.34 -9.49 -8.90
N LYS A 42 10.40 -9.67 -9.84
CA LYS A 42 9.61 -8.56 -10.41
C LYS A 42 8.54 -8.07 -9.43
N ARG A 43 7.94 -8.95 -8.62
CA ARG A 43 7.03 -8.55 -7.53
C ARG A 43 7.77 -7.74 -6.45
N ALA A 44 8.99 -8.15 -6.08
CA ALA A 44 9.83 -7.37 -5.17
C ALA A 44 10.17 -5.99 -5.75
N GLN A 45 10.43 -5.90 -7.06
CA GLN A 45 10.61 -4.61 -7.73
C GLN A 45 9.32 -3.77 -7.73
N TYR A 46 8.15 -4.39 -7.85
CA TYR A 46 6.87 -3.70 -7.72
C TYR A 46 6.66 -3.14 -6.32
N THR A 47 6.92 -3.92 -5.27
CA THR A 47 6.89 -3.48 -3.88
C THR A 47 7.79 -2.27 -3.66
N LYS A 48 9.03 -2.30 -4.16
CA LYS A 48 9.94 -1.14 -4.10
C LYS A 48 9.37 0.12 -4.77
N LYS A 49 8.61 -0.03 -5.85
CA LYS A 49 7.94 1.09 -6.52
C LYS A 49 6.80 1.64 -5.66
N LEU A 50 6.06 0.79 -4.97
CA LEU A 50 5.03 1.21 -4.00
C LEU A 50 5.66 1.98 -2.83
N THR A 51 6.74 1.47 -2.23
CA THR A 51 7.44 2.18 -1.14
C THR A 51 7.99 3.52 -1.61
N LYS A 52 8.57 3.59 -2.82
CA LYS A 52 9.02 4.86 -3.41
C LYS A 52 7.85 5.83 -3.62
N HIS A 53 6.69 5.32 -4.04
CA HIS A 53 5.48 6.12 -4.16
C HIS A 53 5.02 6.68 -2.81
N LEU A 54 5.05 5.89 -1.74
CA LEU A 54 4.77 6.36 -0.38
C LEU A 54 5.72 7.49 0.04
N GLN A 55 7.03 7.31 -0.17
CA GLN A 55 8.04 8.33 0.15
C GLN A 55 7.80 9.64 -0.61
N GLU A 56 7.56 9.55 -1.94
CA GLU A 56 7.27 10.73 -2.76
C GLU A 56 5.97 11.44 -2.34
N ARG A 57 4.99 10.69 -1.82
CA ARG A 57 3.74 11.24 -1.26
C ARG A 57 3.97 11.90 0.09
N GLU A 58 4.79 11.30 0.95
CA GLU A 58 5.19 11.86 2.25
C GLU A 58 5.96 13.16 2.10
N GLU A 59 6.97 13.22 1.21
CA GLU A 59 7.75 14.43 0.92
C GLU A 59 6.87 15.60 0.44
N LYS A 60 5.76 15.29 -0.22
CA LYS A 60 4.78 16.29 -0.71
C LYS A 60 3.71 16.64 0.33
N GLY A 61 3.75 16.06 1.53
CA GLY A 61 2.70 16.23 2.55
C GLY A 61 1.36 15.60 2.18
N LYS A 62 1.36 14.58 1.31
CA LYS A 62 0.17 13.93 0.74
C LYS A 62 0.11 12.43 1.05
N ILE A 63 0.70 12.00 2.16
CA ILE A 63 0.75 10.58 2.54
C ILE A 63 -0.64 9.95 2.71
N THR A 64 -1.61 10.74 3.15
CA THR A 64 -3.02 10.31 3.31
C THR A 64 -3.72 10.04 1.98
N GLU A 65 -3.20 10.54 0.86
CA GLU A 65 -3.73 10.23 -0.48
C GLU A 65 -3.17 8.91 -1.03
N ALA A 66 -2.11 8.37 -0.41
CA ALA A 66 -1.42 7.20 -0.95
C ALA A 66 -2.20 5.90 -0.71
N SER A 67 -2.82 5.74 0.47
CA SER A 67 -3.69 4.59 0.77
C SER A 67 -4.80 4.95 1.76
N ALA A 68 -5.88 4.16 1.76
CA ALA A 68 -6.99 4.31 2.68
C ALA A 68 -6.55 4.07 4.14
N GLU A 69 -5.66 3.10 4.35
CA GLU A 69 -5.13 2.73 5.65
C GLU A 69 -4.29 3.87 6.25
N LEU A 70 -3.43 4.49 5.44
CA LEU A 70 -2.65 5.65 5.86
C LEU A 70 -3.57 6.83 6.17
N ASN A 71 -4.53 7.13 5.30
CA ASN A 71 -5.53 8.18 5.57
C ASN A 71 -6.22 8.01 6.93
N ALA A 72 -6.61 6.77 7.27
CA ALA A 72 -7.28 6.47 8.52
C ALA A 72 -6.35 6.60 9.73
N ILE A 73 -5.13 6.07 9.65
CA ILE A 73 -4.22 5.99 10.80
C ILE A 73 -3.41 7.28 11.03
N THR A 74 -3.17 8.12 10.01
CA THR A 74 -2.28 9.29 10.12
C THR A 74 -2.63 10.20 11.29
N ARG A 75 -3.92 10.37 11.59
CA ARG A 75 -4.39 11.20 12.71
C ARG A 75 -4.01 10.63 14.09
N TYR A 76 -3.84 9.31 14.18
CA TYR A 76 -3.58 8.59 15.41
C TYR A 76 -2.12 8.14 15.54
N LEU A 77 -1.26 8.37 14.53
CA LEU A 77 0.13 7.88 14.51
C LEU A 77 0.93 8.24 15.78
N HIS A 78 0.70 9.43 16.34
CA HIS A 78 1.35 9.89 17.56
C HIS A 78 0.96 9.08 18.82
N GLU A 79 -0.10 8.28 18.75
CA GLU A 79 -0.59 7.40 19.81
C GLU A 79 -0.29 5.91 19.53
N VAL A 80 0.21 5.57 18.34
CA VAL A 80 0.46 4.19 17.93
C VAL A 80 1.82 3.70 18.43
N SER A 81 1.76 2.74 19.35
CA SER A 81 2.88 1.89 19.81
C SER A 81 3.43 0.95 18.74
N LEU A 82 2.48 0.31 18.07
CA LEU A 82 2.72 -0.81 17.19
C LEU A 82 1.54 -0.94 16.23
N ALA A 83 1.81 -1.20 14.96
CA ALA A 83 0.80 -1.52 13.97
C ALA A 83 0.97 -2.98 13.52
N TYR A 84 -0.07 -3.78 13.66
CA TYR A 84 -0.16 -5.11 13.05
C TYR A 84 -0.93 -4.99 11.74
N LEU A 85 -0.29 -5.38 10.64
CA LEU A 85 -0.89 -5.38 9.32
C LEU A 85 -1.43 -6.77 9.00
N ILE A 86 -2.70 -6.84 8.60
CA ILE A 86 -3.37 -8.08 8.17
C ILE A 86 -3.76 -7.92 6.70
N HIS A 87 -3.28 -8.81 5.84
CA HIS A 87 -3.63 -8.81 4.42
C HIS A 87 -4.14 -10.18 3.99
N THR A 88 -4.86 -10.25 2.88
CA THR A 88 -5.23 -11.52 2.26
C THR A 88 -3.99 -12.20 1.66
N ASP A 89 -4.02 -13.52 1.55
CA ASP A 89 -2.93 -14.30 0.93
C ASP A 89 -2.95 -14.18 -0.61
N THR A 90 -2.70 -12.96 -1.09
CA THR A 90 -2.62 -12.56 -2.50
C THR A 90 -1.30 -11.86 -2.76
N ASP A 91 -0.84 -11.85 -4.01
CA ASP A 91 0.42 -11.17 -4.33
C ASP A 91 0.30 -9.66 -4.19
N LEU A 92 -0.87 -9.10 -4.52
CA LEU A 92 -1.24 -7.71 -4.33
C LEU A 92 -1.28 -7.33 -2.85
N GLY A 93 -1.94 -8.14 -2.02
CA GLY A 93 -2.01 -7.94 -0.57
C GLY A 93 -0.63 -7.96 0.07
N ARG A 94 0.20 -8.95 -0.28
CA ARG A 94 1.61 -9.02 0.16
C ARG A 94 2.41 -7.79 -0.23
N CYS A 95 2.31 -7.36 -1.50
CA CYS A 95 3.03 -6.18 -1.98
C CYS A 95 2.60 -4.91 -1.22
N CYS A 96 1.30 -4.71 -0.99
CA CYS A 96 0.80 -3.51 -0.31
C CYS A 96 1.14 -3.50 1.19
N ALA A 97 1.10 -4.65 1.86
CA ALA A 97 1.41 -4.73 3.29
C ALA A 97 2.91 -4.63 3.59
N THR A 98 3.75 -5.07 2.65
CA THR A 98 5.21 -4.96 2.79
C THR A 98 5.73 -3.55 2.50
N ALA A 99 5.07 -2.84 1.58
CA ALA A 99 5.50 -1.54 1.07
C ALA A 99 5.37 -0.43 2.10
#